data_AF-A0A5J5AAK8-F1
#
_entry.id   AF-A0A5J5AAK8-F1
#
_cell.length_a   1.000
_cell.length_b   1.000
_cell.length_c   1.000
_cell.angle_alpha   90.00
_cell.angle_beta   90.00
_cell.angle_gamma   90.00
#
_symmetry.space_group_name_H-M   'P 1'
#
loop_
_entity.id
_entity.type
_entity.pdbx_description
1 polymer ?
#
loop_
_entity_poly.entity_id
_entity_poly.type
_entity_poly.pdbx_seq_one_letter_code
_entity_poly.pdbx_strand_id
1 'polypeptide(L)'
;MIGGTVMLTTVEKLGVVDAFYCVCTTITTLGYGDMSFGTKAGRTFAIFWILTGTASLAQFFFYVAELRTEHRQKELVKWVLARKLTPEDLEAADLDKTRDVVLAEFILFKLKEMGKISDEDVTPLMEEFERRDIDKNKKLTVSDISLAQQTGSYVIQEPFAGFSPRKLLSSVANSGQKRRRRRETEP
;
A
#
# COMPACT_ATOMS: atom_id res chain seq x y z
N MET A 1 26.94 2.32 -16.47
CA MET A 1 27.42 2.99 -17.69
C MET A 1 28.94 2.99 -17.79
N ILE A 2 29.65 3.79 -16.98
CA ILE A 2 31.11 3.97 -17.10
C ILE A 2 31.88 2.63 -17.01
N GLY A 3 31.53 1.76 -16.05
CA GLY A 3 32.19 0.46 -15.88
C GLY A 3 32.04 -0.48 -17.10
N GLY A 4 30.88 -0.47 -17.77
CA GLY A 4 30.67 -1.24 -18.99
C GLY A 4 31.52 -0.71 -20.14
N THR A 5 31.53 0.62 -20.34
CA THR A 5 32.31 1.25 -21.42
C THR A 5 33.81 1.03 -21.26
N VAL A 6 34.33 1.14 -20.03
CA VAL A 6 35.74 0.83 -19.72
C VAL A 6 36.06 -0.64 -19.95
N MET A 7 35.15 -1.56 -19.61
CA MET A 7 35.34 -3.00 -19.84
C MET A 7 35.38 -3.32 -21.35
N LEU A 8 34.44 -2.81 -22.14
CA LEU A 8 34.40 -3.06 -23.60
C LEU A 8 35.60 -2.45 -24.32
N THR A 9 36.03 -1.26 -23.94
CA THR A 9 37.22 -0.62 -24.54
C THR A 9 38.52 -1.35 -24.19
N THR A 10 38.62 -1.95 -23.00
CA THR A 10 39.83 -2.68 -22.56
C THR A 10 39.87 -4.13 -23.04
N VAL A 11 38.75 -4.84 -23.03
CA VAL A 11 38.67 -6.28 -23.34
C VAL A 11 38.35 -6.56 -24.80
N GLU A 12 37.43 -5.79 -25.40
CA GLU A 12 37.03 -5.96 -26.81
C GLU A 12 37.76 -4.99 -27.74
N LYS A 13 38.56 -4.05 -27.20
CA LYS A 13 39.27 -2.99 -27.96
C LYS A 13 38.34 -2.17 -28.88
N LEU A 14 37.06 -2.07 -28.51
CA LEU A 14 36.10 -1.24 -29.21
C LEU A 14 36.44 0.24 -29.01
N GLY A 15 36.10 1.06 -30.01
CA GLY A 15 36.17 2.52 -29.86
C GLY A 15 35.31 2.98 -28.68
N VAL A 16 35.74 4.04 -27.98
CA VAL A 16 35.03 4.54 -26.78
C VAL A 16 33.56 4.86 -27.08
N VAL A 17 33.28 5.41 -28.26
CA VAL A 17 31.92 5.75 -28.71
C VAL A 17 31.10 4.47 -28.97
N ASP A 18 31.66 3.49 -29.67
CA ASP A 18 30.98 2.22 -29.97
C ASP A 18 30.73 1.40 -28.71
N ALA A 19 31.68 1.38 -27.78
CA ALA A 19 31.56 0.75 -26.48
C ALA A 19 30.48 1.42 -25.61
N PHE A 20 30.43 2.76 -25.61
CA PHE A 20 29.37 3.49 -24.91
C PHE A 20 28.00 3.20 -25.53
N TYR A 21 27.91 3.21 -26.85
CA TYR A 21 26.69 2.89 -27.57
C TYR A 21 26.21 1.46 -27.27
N CYS A 22 27.08 0.46 -27.35
CA CYS A 22 26.75 -0.94 -27.03
C CYS A 22 26.25 -1.10 -25.58
N VAL A 23 26.88 -0.41 -24.63
CA VAL A 23 26.47 -0.44 -23.21
C VAL A 23 25.12 0.24 -23.00
N CYS A 24 24.88 1.37 -23.67
CA CYS A 24 23.62 2.08 -23.64
C CYS A 24 22.49 1.23 -24.22
N THR A 25 22.63 0.69 -25.44
CA THR A 25 21.61 -0.13 -26.11
C THR A 25 21.31 -1.42 -25.34
N THR A 26 22.30 -1.97 -24.64
CA THR A 26 22.12 -3.15 -23.78
C THR A 26 21.30 -2.81 -22.52
N ILE A 27 21.62 -1.71 -21.83
CA ILE A 27 20.90 -1.31 -20.60
C ILE A 27 19.50 -0.79 -20.89
N THR A 28 19.31 -0.06 -22.00
CA THR A 28 17.99 0.38 -22.44
C THR A 28 17.17 -0.75 -23.08
N THR A 29 17.72 -1.98 -23.13
CA THR A 29 17.10 -3.17 -23.72
C THR A 29 16.71 -3.01 -25.21
N LEU A 30 17.31 -2.05 -25.92
CA LEU A 30 17.14 -1.88 -27.37
C LEU A 30 17.82 -3.01 -28.13
N GLY A 31 19.04 -3.38 -27.73
CA GLY A 31 19.72 -4.60 -28.17
C GLY A 31 19.82 -4.80 -29.69
N TYR A 32 20.19 -3.77 -30.45
CA TYR A 32 20.26 -3.84 -31.92
C TYR A 32 21.21 -4.92 -32.48
N GLY A 33 22.21 -5.36 -31.69
CA GLY A 33 23.09 -6.47 -32.04
C GLY A 33 24.14 -6.16 -33.11
N ASP A 34 24.26 -4.89 -33.48
CA ASP A 34 25.28 -4.35 -34.39
C ASP A 34 26.69 -4.40 -33.79
N MET A 35 26.80 -4.19 -32.47
CA MET A 35 28.03 -4.35 -31.69
C MET A 35 27.82 -5.42 -30.62
N SER A 36 28.67 -6.45 -30.59
CA SER A 36 28.53 -7.58 -29.67
C SER A 36 29.86 -8.02 -29.03
N PHE A 37 29.74 -8.72 -27.91
CA PHE A 37 30.86 -9.29 -27.17
C PHE A 37 31.48 -10.46 -27.95
N GLY A 38 32.61 -10.22 -28.60
CA GLY A 38 33.34 -11.21 -29.38
C GLY A 38 34.17 -12.15 -28.50
N THR A 39 34.73 -11.65 -27.40
CA THR A 39 35.63 -12.42 -26.53
C THR A 39 34.88 -13.27 -25.48
N LYS A 40 35.50 -14.39 -25.07
CA LYS A 40 34.97 -15.25 -24.00
C LYS A 40 34.81 -14.49 -22.66
N ALA A 41 35.73 -13.58 -22.36
CA ALA A 41 35.68 -12.75 -21.15
C ALA A 41 34.56 -11.70 -21.23
N GLY A 42 34.42 -11.01 -22.37
CA GLY A 42 33.35 -10.05 -22.63
C GLY A 42 31.96 -10.66 -22.48
N ARG A 43 31.74 -11.87 -23.01
CA ARG A 43 30.46 -12.58 -22.89
C ARG A 43 30.08 -12.91 -21.46
N THR A 44 31.06 -13.33 -20.65
CA THR A 44 30.80 -13.65 -19.23
C THR A 44 30.42 -12.39 -18.46
N PHE A 45 31.11 -11.28 -18.70
CA PHE A 45 30.76 -9.98 -18.11
C PHE A 45 29.40 -9.47 -18.59
N ALA A 46 29.07 -9.65 -19.87
CA ALA A 46 27.81 -9.22 -20.45
C ALA A 46 26.61 -9.79 -19.69
N ILE A 47 26.68 -11.05 -19.25
CA ILE A 47 25.61 -11.69 -18.48
C ILE A 47 25.37 -10.94 -17.16
N PHE A 48 26.42 -10.71 -16.36
CA PHE A 48 26.30 -9.96 -15.10
C PHE A 48 25.86 -8.51 -15.32
N TRP A 49 26.36 -7.90 -16.40
CA TRP A 49 26.03 -6.53 -16.76
C TRP A 49 24.56 -6.37 -17.16
N ILE A 50 24.04 -7.27 -17.99
CA ILE A 50 22.62 -7.30 -18.39
C ILE A 50 21.74 -7.51 -17.16
N LEU A 51 22.04 -8.48 -16.31
CA LEU A 51 21.28 -8.73 -15.08
C LEU A 51 21.21 -7.48 -14.19
N THR A 52 22.34 -6.82 -13.99
CA THR A 52 22.41 -5.59 -13.19
C THR A 52 21.66 -4.43 -13.86
N GLY A 53 21.76 -4.32 -15.19
CA GLY A 53 21.05 -3.32 -15.99
C GLY A 53 19.53 -3.48 -15.90
N THR A 54 19.02 -4.69 -16.08
CA THR A 54 17.59 -5.01 -15.96
C THR A 54 17.08 -4.76 -14.55
N ALA A 55 17.82 -5.17 -13.51
CA ALA A 55 17.44 -4.90 -12.12
C ALA A 55 17.37 -3.40 -11.81
N SER A 56 18.33 -2.62 -12.32
CA SER A 56 18.35 -1.15 -12.15
C SER A 56 17.16 -0.50 -12.83
N LEU A 57 16.81 -0.93 -14.05
CA LEU A 57 15.64 -0.43 -14.78
C LEU A 57 14.33 -0.80 -14.08
N ALA A 58 14.21 -2.02 -13.57
CA ALA A 58 13.05 -2.46 -12.80
C ALA A 58 12.87 -1.62 -11.53
N GLN A 59 13.96 -1.34 -10.80
CA GLN A 59 13.94 -0.49 -9.61
C GLN A 59 13.51 0.94 -9.95
N PHE A 60 13.98 1.48 -11.08
CA PHE A 60 13.55 2.79 -11.54
C PHE A 60 12.04 2.84 -11.82
N PHE A 61 11.50 1.84 -12.53
CA PHE A 61 10.06 1.75 -12.75
C PHE A 61 9.28 1.60 -11.46
N PHE A 62 9.77 0.80 -10.51
CA PHE A 62 9.16 0.65 -9.20
C PHE A 62 9.10 1.98 -8.45
N TYR A 63 10.21 2.74 -8.41
CA TYR A 63 10.25 4.06 -7.79
C TYR A 63 9.28 5.06 -8.48
N VAL A 64 9.23 5.07 -9.81
CA VAL A 64 8.27 5.89 -10.56
C VAL A 64 6.83 5.46 -10.27
N ALA A 65 6.57 4.16 -10.16
CA ALA A 65 5.25 3.63 -9.81
C ALA A 65 4.85 4.04 -8.38
N GLU A 66 5.75 3.97 -7.40
CA GLU A 66 5.52 4.45 -6.04
C GLU A 66 5.18 5.94 -6.02
N LEU A 67 5.98 6.77 -6.71
CA LEU A 67 5.71 8.20 -6.83
C LEU A 67 4.34 8.48 -7.46
N ARG A 68 4.02 7.81 -8.57
CA ARG A 68 2.73 7.98 -9.25
C ARG A 68 1.57 7.54 -8.35
N THR A 69 1.74 6.43 -7.63
CA THR A 69 0.71 5.88 -6.75
C THR A 69 0.43 6.83 -5.59
N GLU A 70 1.48 7.34 -4.93
CA GLU A 70 1.36 8.32 -3.84
C GLU A 70 0.65 9.61 -4.27
N HIS A 71 1.02 10.16 -5.42
CA HIS A 71 0.36 11.36 -5.94
C HIS A 71 -1.11 11.09 -6.27
N ARG A 72 -1.43 9.99 -6.97
CA ARG A 72 -2.82 9.65 -7.31
C ARG A 72 -3.67 9.42 -6.07
N GLN A 73 -3.16 8.71 -5.07
CA GLN A 73 -3.86 8.47 -3.80
C GLN A 73 -4.18 9.78 -3.08
N LYS A 74 -3.21 10.71 -3.01
CA LYS A 74 -3.43 12.03 -2.38
C LYS A 74 -4.43 12.89 -3.13
N GLU A 75 -4.37 12.89 -4.45
CA GLU A 75 -5.30 13.68 -5.26
C GLU A 75 -6.72 13.11 -5.23
N LEU A 76 -6.89 11.78 -5.22
CA LEU A 76 -8.20 11.14 -5.03
C LEU A 76 -8.80 11.50 -3.66
N VAL A 77 -8.02 11.41 -2.59
CA VAL A 77 -8.47 11.79 -1.24
C VAL A 77 -8.89 13.26 -1.19
N LYS A 78 -8.08 14.16 -1.74
CA LYS A 78 -8.43 15.59 -1.81
C LYS A 78 -9.70 15.84 -2.62
N TRP A 79 -9.84 15.18 -3.77
CA TRP A 79 -11.00 15.31 -4.63
C TRP A 79 -12.28 14.82 -3.93
N VAL A 80 -12.24 13.66 -3.27
CA VAL A 80 -13.36 13.12 -2.48
C VAL A 80 -13.77 14.05 -1.35
N LEU A 81 -12.81 14.70 -0.69
CA LEU A 81 -13.07 15.66 0.39
C LEU A 81 -13.56 17.02 -0.10
N ALA A 82 -13.10 17.49 -1.27
CA ALA A 82 -13.46 18.79 -1.83
C ALA A 82 -14.76 18.76 -2.64
N ARG A 83 -15.24 17.58 -3.03
CA ARG A 83 -16.51 17.38 -3.73
C ARG A 83 -17.67 17.86 -2.86
N LYS A 84 -18.61 18.60 -3.47
CA LYS A 84 -19.87 19.01 -2.84
C LYS A 84 -20.73 17.78 -2.55
N LEU A 85 -21.28 17.69 -1.34
CA LEU A 85 -22.30 16.67 -1.02
C LEU A 85 -23.59 16.97 -1.77
N THR A 86 -24.15 15.96 -2.42
CA THR A 86 -25.51 16.01 -2.98
C THR A 86 -26.51 15.37 -2.02
N PRO A 87 -27.82 15.60 -2.21
CA PRO A 87 -28.85 14.93 -1.42
C PRO A 87 -28.80 13.39 -1.55
N GLU A 88 -28.45 12.87 -2.73
CA GLU A 88 -28.29 11.43 -2.94
C GLU A 88 -27.08 10.87 -2.16
N ASP A 89 -25.99 11.65 -2.07
CA ASP A 89 -24.82 11.28 -1.25
C ASP A 89 -25.20 11.22 0.24
N LEU A 90 -26.11 12.10 0.68
CA LEU A 90 -26.59 12.14 2.06
C LEU A 90 -27.50 10.92 2.36
N GLU A 91 -28.38 10.55 1.43
CA GLU A 91 -29.20 9.34 1.52
C GLU A 91 -28.34 8.06 1.49
N ALA A 92 -27.26 8.04 0.71
CA ALA A 92 -26.33 6.91 0.68
C ALA A 92 -25.45 6.82 1.95
N ALA A 93 -25.21 7.93 2.63
CA ALA A 93 -24.48 7.96 3.90
C ALA A 93 -25.37 7.56 5.09
N ASP A 94 -26.67 7.81 5.02
CA ASP A 94 -27.68 7.45 6.03
C ASP A 94 -27.89 5.93 6.07
N LEU A 95 -27.18 5.27 6.99
CA LEU A 95 -27.22 3.81 7.11
C LEU A 95 -28.50 3.34 7.81
N ASP A 96 -29.04 4.18 8.69
CA ASP A 96 -30.13 3.81 9.57
C ASP A 96 -31.50 4.37 9.12
N LYS A 97 -31.55 5.12 8.02
CA LYS A 97 -32.75 5.73 7.42
C LYS A 97 -33.43 6.74 8.33
N THR A 98 -32.66 7.45 9.16
CA THR A 98 -33.20 8.51 10.03
C THR A 98 -33.39 9.84 9.32
N ARG A 99 -32.92 9.97 8.08
CA ARG A 99 -32.90 11.20 7.25
C ARG A 99 -31.95 12.29 7.74
N ASP A 100 -31.18 12.01 8.79
CA ASP A 100 -30.11 12.86 9.31
C ASP A 100 -28.81 12.06 9.30
N VAL A 101 -27.73 12.64 8.78
CA VAL A 101 -26.42 11.94 8.75
C VAL A 101 -25.57 12.40 9.92
N VAL A 102 -25.22 11.46 10.79
CA VAL A 102 -24.36 11.73 11.95
C VAL A 102 -22.88 11.72 11.51
N LEU A 103 -22.00 12.34 12.31
CA LEU A 103 -20.56 12.39 12.03
C LEU A 103 -19.94 11.02 11.72
N ALA A 104 -20.38 9.95 12.40
CA ALA A 104 -19.85 8.61 12.18
C ALA A 104 -20.21 8.07 10.79
N GLU A 105 -21.47 8.23 10.37
CA GLU A 105 -21.97 7.86 9.04
C GLU A 105 -21.28 8.67 7.94
N PHE A 106 -21.11 9.98 8.15
CA PHE A 106 -20.36 10.84 7.24
C PHE A 106 -18.91 10.39 7.07
N ILE A 107 -18.22 10.07 8.18
CA ILE A 107 -16.84 9.58 8.14
C ILE A 107 -16.78 8.23 7.42
N LEU A 108 -17.71 7.31 7.70
CA LEU A 108 -17.78 6.01 7.07
C LEU A 108 -18.02 6.13 5.56
N PHE A 109 -18.97 6.96 5.15
CA PHE A 109 -19.23 7.28 3.75
C PHE A 109 -17.98 7.82 3.05
N LYS A 110 -17.25 8.77 3.67
CA LYS A 110 -16.01 9.30 3.11
C LYS A 110 -14.88 8.27 3.07
N LEU A 111 -14.79 7.37 4.05
CA LEU A 111 -13.83 6.25 4.03
C LEU A 111 -14.14 5.27 2.89
N LYS A 112 -15.42 5.01 2.62
CA LYS A 112 -15.89 4.18 1.52
C LYS A 112 -15.63 4.84 0.17
N GLU A 113 -15.96 6.12 -0.01
CA GLU A 113 -15.62 6.88 -1.24
C GLU A 113 -14.11 6.94 -1.49
N MET A 114 -13.28 6.99 -0.45
CA MET A 114 -11.81 6.92 -0.57
C MET A 114 -11.30 5.49 -0.86
N GLY A 115 -12.17 4.48 -0.91
CA GLY A 115 -11.79 3.08 -1.13
C GLY A 115 -10.96 2.47 0.00
N LYS A 116 -11.03 3.03 1.23
CA LYS A 116 -10.30 2.52 2.40
C LYS A 116 -11.01 1.37 3.09
N ILE A 117 -12.32 1.31 2.93
CA ILE A 117 -13.21 0.28 3.44
C ILE A 117 -14.20 -0.06 2.33
N SER A 118 -14.59 -1.32 2.22
CA SER A 118 -15.62 -1.77 1.29
C SER A 118 -16.88 -2.24 2.01
N ASP A 119 -17.94 -2.56 1.28
CA ASP A 119 -19.18 -3.06 1.88
C ASP A 119 -18.97 -4.41 2.57
N GLU A 120 -18.03 -5.22 2.08
CA GLU A 120 -17.65 -6.49 2.70
C GLU A 120 -16.99 -6.30 4.07
N ASP A 121 -16.33 -5.15 4.31
CA ASP A 121 -15.74 -4.81 5.61
C ASP A 121 -16.80 -4.30 6.60
N VAL A 122 -17.82 -3.59 6.09
CA VAL A 122 -18.83 -2.90 6.91
C VAL A 122 -19.99 -3.82 7.30
N THR A 123 -20.45 -4.67 6.38
CA THR A 123 -21.56 -5.61 6.60
C THR A 123 -21.44 -6.44 7.89
N PRO A 124 -20.31 -7.16 8.15
CA PRO A 124 -20.18 -7.96 9.36
C PRO A 124 -20.18 -7.12 10.65
N LEU A 125 -19.71 -5.87 10.58
CA LEU A 125 -19.73 -4.94 11.72
C LEU A 125 -21.16 -4.46 12.02
N MET A 126 -21.95 -4.22 10.99
CA MET A 126 -23.38 -3.89 11.13
C MET A 126 -24.15 -5.06 11.73
N GLU A 127 -23.95 -6.28 11.23
CA GLU A 127 -24.59 -7.49 11.77
C GLU A 127 -24.21 -7.71 13.25
N GLU A 128 -22.93 -7.51 13.60
CA GLU A 128 -22.49 -7.62 14.99
C GLU A 128 -23.15 -6.55 15.89
N PHE A 129 -23.29 -5.33 15.39
CA PHE A 129 -23.95 -4.24 16.08
C PHE A 129 -25.43 -4.56 16.33
N GLU A 130 -26.16 -4.98 15.31
CA GLU A 130 -27.59 -5.34 15.41
C GLU A 130 -27.82 -6.50 16.39
N ARG A 131 -26.89 -7.45 16.46
CA ARG A 131 -26.96 -8.55 17.44
C ARG A 131 -26.78 -8.06 18.88
N ARG A 132 -25.97 -7.03 19.08
CA ARG A 132 -25.63 -6.48 20.42
C ARG A 132 -26.64 -5.43 20.88
N ASP A 133 -27.34 -4.80 19.95
CA ASP A 133 -28.41 -3.83 20.20
C ASP A 133 -29.72 -4.56 20.55
N ILE A 134 -29.83 -4.95 21.82
CA ILE A 134 -30.94 -5.78 22.31
C ILE A 134 -32.25 -5.00 22.32
N ASP A 135 -32.19 -3.73 22.71
CA ASP A 135 -33.37 -2.87 22.77
C ASP A 135 -33.72 -2.24 21.39
N LYS A 136 -32.87 -2.47 20.37
CA LYS A 136 -33.02 -2.01 18.99
C LYS A 136 -33.12 -0.49 18.88
N ASN A 137 -32.48 0.22 19.80
CA ASN A 137 -32.49 1.68 19.83
C ASN A 137 -31.45 2.29 18.87
N LYS A 138 -30.71 1.47 18.13
CA LYS A 138 -29.62 1.80 17.20
C LYS A 138 -28.41 2.43 17.89
N LYS A 139 -28.22 2.16 19.17
CA LYS A 139 -27.12 2.62 20.02
C LYS A 139 -26.70 1.47 20.91
N LEU A 140 -25.39 1.29 21.06
CA LEU A 140 -24.88 0.37 22.06
C LEU A 140 -24.64 1.13 23.36
N THR A 141 -25.47 0.84 24.35
CA THR A 141 -25.41 1.44 25.68
C THR A 141 -25.02 0.40 26.73
N VAL A 142 -24.66 0.88 27.93
CA VAL A 142 -24.39 0.00 29.07
C VAL A 142 -25.64 -0.83 29.43
N SER A 143 -26.83 -0.29 29.16
CA SER A 143 -28.10 -0.98 29.35
C SER A 143 -28.17 -2.26 28.52
N ASP A 144 -27.72 -2.24 27.26
CA ASP A 144 -27.69 -3.42 26.38
C ASP A 144 -26.78 -4.52 26.93
N ILE A 145 -25.64 -4.13 27.50
CA ILE A 145 -24.72 -5.08 28.15
C ILE A 145 -25.38 -5.69 29.40
N SER A 146 -26.07 -4.87 30.20
CA SER A 146 -26.76 -5.34 31.41
C SER A 146 -27.98 -6.22 31.10
N LEU A 147 -28.71 -5.93 30.01
CA LEU A 147 -29.83 -6.74 29.51
C LEU A 147 -29.32 -8.06 28.94
N ALA A 148 -28.18 -8.06 28.23
CA ALA A 148 -27.52 -9.28 27.79
C ALA A 148 -27.15 -10.21 28.96
N GLN A 149 -26.70 -9.64 30.08
CA GLN A 149 -26.36 -10.38 31.30
C GLN A 149 -27.60 -10.97 31.99
N GLN A 150 -28.73 -10.25 31.99
CA GLN A 150 -29.98 -10.70 32.60
C GLN A 150 -30.71 -11.76 31.77
N THR A 151 -30.54 -11.75 30.44
CA THR A 151 -31.27 -12.65 29.51
C THR A 151 -30.58 -14.02 29.36
N GLY A 152 -29.44 -14.26 30.00
CA GLY A 152 -28.77 -15.57 30.01
C GLY A 152 -28.09 -16.00 28.69
N SER A 153 -27.99 -15.11 27.70
CA SER A 153 -27.42 -15.39 26.38
C SER A 153 -25.88 -15.31 26.32
N TYR A 154 -25.19 -15.77 27.38
CA TYR A 154 -23.75 -16.02 27.31
C TYR A 154 -23.51 -17.37 26.60
N VAL A 155 -23.47 -17.36 25.28
CA VAL A 155 -22.54 -18.27 24.59
C VAL A 155 -21.20 -17.55 24.59
N ILE A 156 -20.27 -18.05 25.41
CA ILE A 156 -18.88 -17.61 25.39
C ILE A 156 -18.34 -17.88 23.98
N GLN A 157 -18.27 -16.84 23.15
CA GLN A 157 -17.24 -16.79 22.12
C GLN A 157 -15.99 -16.30 22.87
N GLU A 158 -15.06 -17.22 23.11
CA GLU A 158 -13.75 -16.92 23.70
C GLU A 158 -13.17 -15.64 23.09
N PRO A 159 -12.48 -14.79 23.87
CA PRO A 159 -11.69 -13.73 23.29
C PRO A 159 -10.76 -14.35 22.25
N PHE A 160 -10.66 -13.76 21.06
CA PHE A 160 -9.64 -14.12 20.08
C PHE A 160 -8.31 -14.21 20.84
N ALA A 161 -7.82 -15.43 21.08
CA ALA A 161 -6.76 -15.73 22.06
C ALA A 161 -5.39 -15.13 21.69
N GLY A 162 -5.35 -14.24 20.69
CA GLY A 162 -4.18 -13.50 20.25
C GLY A 162 -4.29 -11.97 20.34
N PHE A 163 -5.47 -11.38 20.55
CA PHE A 163 -5.61 -9.92 20.46
C PHE A 163 -5.66 -9.23 21.83
N SER A 164 -4.47 -8.91 22.36
CA SER A 164 -4.34 -8.04 23.53
C SER A 164 -4.12 -6.59 23.08
N PRO A 165 -5.02 -5.64 23.41
CA PRO A 165 -4.84 -4.21 23.07
C PRO A 165 -3.53 -3.62 23.63
N ARG A 166 -3.06 -4.14 24.76
CA ARG A 166 -1.75 -3.75 25.34
C ARG A 166 -0.57 -4.20 24.47
N LYS A 167 -0.67 -5.36 23.81
CA LYS A 167 0.35 -5.82 22.86
C LYS A 167 0.37 -4.95 21.59
N LEU A 168 -0.79 -4.48 21.13
CA LEU A 168 -0.88 -3.59 19.96
C LEU A 168 -0.23 -2.23 20.24
N LEU A 169 -0.54 -1.62 21.39
CA LEU A 169 0.07 -0.34 21.79
C LEU A 169 1.58 -0.48 22.01
N SER A 170 2.06 -1.59 22.58
CA SER A 170 3.50 -1.86 22.71
C SER A 170 4.18 -2.13 21.36
N SER A 171 3.49 -2.76 20.41
CA SER A 171 4.01 -3.04 19.06
C SER A 171 4.08 -1.77 18.21
N VAL A 172 3.09 -0.90 18.31
CA VAL A 172 3.09 0.42 17.67
C VAL A 172 4.18 1.31 18.28
N ALA A 173 4.37 1.31 19.60
CA ALA A 173 5.47 2.02 20.24
C ALA A 173 6.86 1.50 19.82
N ASN A 174 7.05 0.18 19.75
CA ASN A 174 8.32 -0.42 19.33
C ASN A 174 8.62 -0.23 17.85
N SER A 175 7.61 -0.25 16.97
CA SER A 175 7.78 0.01 15.54
C SER A 175 8.20 1.46 15.24
N GLY A 176 7.74 2.41 16.05
CA GLY A 176 8.20 3.81 16.03
C GLY A 176 9.68 3.95 16.42
N GLN A 177 10.12 3.28 17.49
CA GLN A 177 11.52 3.29 17.94
C GLN A 177 12.47 2.56 16.96
N LYS A 178 12.02 1.45 16.37
CA LYS A 178 12.81 0.69 15.38
C LYS A 178 12.99 1.45 14.06
N ARG A 179 11.99 2.22 13.62
CA ARG A 179 12.10 3.13 12.46
C ARG A 179 12.97 4.36 12.73
N ARG A 180 13.09 4.80 13.99
CA ARG A 180 13.95 5.93 14.37
C ARG A 180 15.42 5.52 14.44
N ARG A 181 15.72 4.35 15.03
CA ARG A 181 17.09 3.79 15.03
C ARG A 181 17.61 3.41 13.64
N ARG A 182 16.75 2.95 12.73
CA ARG A 182 17.16 2.65 11.34
C ARG A 182 17.56 3.89 10.53
N ARG A 183 17.18 5.10 10.98
CA ARG A 183 17.59 6.38 10.37
C ARG A 183 18.90 6.95 10.94
N GLU A 184 19.38 6.45 12.07
CA GLU A 184 20.61 6.94 12.72
C GLU A 184 21.83 6.04 12.47
N THR A 185 21.66 4.90 11.78
CA THR A 185 22.73 3.92 11.52
C THR A 185 23.01 3.64 10.04
N GLU A 186 22.48 4.43 9.10
CA GLU A 186 22.96 4.42 7.71
C GLU A 186 23.90 5.63 7.51
N PRO A 187 25.19 5.42 7.17
CA PRO A 187 26.13 6.48 6.84
C PRO A 187 25.85 7.13 5.48
#